data_AF-A0A815IV71-F1
#
_entry.id   AF-A0A815IV71-F1
#
_cell.length_a   1.000
_cell.length_b   1.000
_cell.length_c   1.000
_cell.angle_alpha   90.00
_cell.angle_beta   90.00
_cell.angle_gamma   90.00
#
_symmetry.space_group_name_H-M   'P 1'
#
loop_
_entity.id
_entity.type
_entity.pdbx_description
1 polymer ?
#
loop_
_entity_poly.entity_id
_entity_poly.type
_entity_poly.pdbx_seq_one_letter_code
_entity_poly.pdbx_strand_id
1 'polypeptide(L)'
;IVDLINQVSLYGKDSVRVQYLKHLQELILLEDPSLLDNFLEIKVDNEYDPEVIVKVIDSLRLLLYDDNVLVQKKLIVSMITIYRLTLKCLSKSRLVDENVRCMSESINNMNIHIIAMLDSDNDGVRTVAIQFIEMLALVLSQRTQNSIVPSSNEQDFSLNLLEDDH
;
A
#
# COMPACT_ATOMS: atom_id res chain seq x y z
N ILE A 1 -3.21 -5.11 -16.10
CA ILE A 1 -3.46 -4.57 -14.74
C ILE A 1 -4.54 -3.48 -14.75
N VAL A 2 -4.39 -2.42 -15.55
CA VAL A 2 -5.40 -1.35 -15.69
C VAL A 2 -6.80 -1.90 -16.06
N ASP A 3 -6.88 -2.75 -17.10
CA ASP A 3 -8.15 -3.38 -17.50
C ASP A 3 -8.72 -4.33 -16.44
N LEU A 4 -7.84 -4.99 -15.69
CA LEU A 4 -8.17 -5.91 -14.61
C LEU A 4 -8.81 -5.17 -13.43
N ILE A 5 -8.31 -3.99 -13.08
CA ILE A 5 -8.84 -3.14 -12.00
C ILE A 5 -10.12 -2.40 -12.44
N ASN A 6 -10.18 -1.92 -13.69
CA ASN A 6 -11.40 -1.32 -14.24
C ASN A 6 -12.54 -2.34 -14.38
N GLN A 7 -12.22 -3.62 -14.53
CA GLN A 7 -13.23 -4.68 -14.49
C GLN A 7 -13.67 -5.01 -13.06
N VAL A 8 -12.81 -4.92 -12.06
CA VAL A 8 -13.18 -5.17 -10.64
C VAL A 8 -14.24 -4.22 -10.12
N SER A 9 -14.22 -2.95 -10.54
CA SER A 9 -15.22 -1.96 -10.13
C SER A 9 -16.64 -2.26 -10.62
N LEU A 10 -16.79 -3.19 -11.58
CA LEU A 10 -18.05 -3.51 -12.24
C LEU A 10 -18.71 -4.82 -11.75
N TYR A 11 -18.04 -5.68 -10.96
CA TYR A 11 -18.53 -7.04 -10.70
C TYR A 11 -18.76 -7.37 -9.22
N GLY A 12 -20.03 -7.36 -8.80
CA GLY A 12 -20.50 -7.74 -7.46
C GLY A 12 -20.75 -9.23 -7.21
N LYS A 13 -19.98 -10.16 -7.81
CA LYS A 13 -20.16 -11.63 -7.60
C LYS A 13 -18.88 -12.33 -7.13
N ASP A 14 -18.99 -13.09 -6.05
CA ASP A 14 -17.89 -13.75 -5.33
C ASP A 14 -17.01 -14.68 -6.18
N SER A 15 -17.56 -15.35 -7.20
CA SER A 15 -16.79 -16.26 -8.06
C SER A 15 -15.79 -15.55 -8.97
N VAL A 16 -16.12 -14.33 -9.42
CA VAL A 16 -15.24 -13.50 -10.25
C VAL A 16 -14.13 -12.88 -9.39
N ARG A 17 -14.45 -12.53 -8.15
CA ARG A 17 -13.48 -12.02 -7.16
C ARG A 17 -12.36 -13.03 -6.89
N VAL A 18 -12.69 -14.33 -6.79
CA VAL A 18 -11.70 -15.39 -6.61
C VAL A 18 -10.79 -15.56 -7.83
N GLN A 19 -11.33 -15.48 -9.06
CA GLN A 19 -10.52 -15.53 -10.28
C GLN A 19 -9.58 -14.33 -10.39
N TYR A 20 -10.05 -13.16 -9.97
CA TYR A 20 -9.25 -11.95 -9.93
C TYR A 20 -8.11 -12.02 -8.92
N LEU A 21 -8.38 -12.49 -7.69
CA LEU A 21 -7.35 -12.69 -6.68
C LEU A 21 -6.28 -13.69 -7.14
N LYS A 22 -6.67 -14.75 -7.87
CA LYS A 22 -5.71 -15.66 -8.49
C LYS A 22 -4.84 -14.98 -9.54
N HIS A 23 -5.42 -14.11 -10.36
CA HIS A 23 -4.65 -13.41 -11.38
C HIS A 23 -3.75 -12.31 -10.80
N LEU A 24 -4.20 -11.62 -9.74
CA LEU A 24 -3.33 -10.74 -8.95
C LEU A 24 -2.21 -11.53 -8.27
N GLN A 25 -2.53 -12.70 -7.71
CA GLN A 25 -1.54 -13.59 -7.11
C GLN A 25 -0.52 -14.07 -8.15
N GLU A 26 -0.94 -14.45 -9.35
CA GLU A 26 -0.05 -14.78 -10.47
C GLU A 26 0.82 -13.58 -10.87
N LEU A 27 0.24 -12.40 -10.99
CA LEU A 27 0.97 -11.19 -11.39
C LEU A 27 1.97 -10.74 -10.31
N ILE A 28 1.56 -10.83 -9.05
CA ILE A 28 2.42 -10.62 -7.89
C ILE A 28 3.49 -11.71 -7.85
N LEU A 29 3.23 -12.99 -8.12
CA LEU A 29 4.22 -14.05 -7.94
C LEU A 29 5.15 -14.29 -9.15
N LEU A 30 4.68 -14.08 -10.39
CA LEU A 30 5.30 -14.67 -11.59
C LEU A 30 5.90 -13.67 -12.60
N GLU A 31 5.32 -12.47 -12.80
CA GLU A 31 5.75 -11.61 -13.92
C GLU A 31 6.82 -10.58 -13.53
N ASP A 32 6.51 -9.62 -12.65
CA ASP A 32 7.49 -8.63 -12.17
C ASP A 32 6.95 -7.93 -10.91
N PRO A 33 7.66 -7.98 -9.75
CA PRO A 33 7.29 -7.28 -8.53
C PRO A 33 6.98 -5.79 -8.74
N SER A 34 7.73 -5.14 -9.63
CA SER A 34 7.64 -3.70 -9.85
C SER A 34 6.39 -3.30 -10.63
N LEU A 35 5.68 -4.23 -11.29
CA LEU A 35 4.47 -3.88 -12.04
C LEU A 35 3.34 -3.38 -11.14
N LEU A 36 3.23 -3.92 -9.92
CA LEU A 36 2.26 -3.45 -8.95
C LEU A 36 2.64 -2.05 -8.44
N ASP A 37 3.91 -1.86 -8.10
CA ASP A 37 4.45 -0.57 -7.64
C ASP A 37 4.33 0.50 -8.74
N ASN A 38 4.74 0.20 -9.98
CA ASN A 38 4.65 1.06 -11.15
C ASN A 38 3.18 1.40 -11.49
N PHE A 39 2.27 0.43 -11.41
CA PHE A 39 0.84 0.69 -11.65
C PHE A 39 0.29 1.68 -10.62
N LEU A 40 0.63 1.48 -9.35
CA LEU A 40 0.18 2.34 -8.25
C LEU A 40 0.82 3.72 -8.33
N GLU A 41 2.10 3.82 -8.67
CA GLU A 41 2.78 5.09 -8.90
C GLU A 41 2.14 5.86 -10.06
N ILE A 42 1.90 5.22 -11.20
CA ILE A 42 1.24 5.84 -12.36
C ILE A 42 -0.17 6.33 -12.01
N LYS A 43 -0.96 5.55 -11.26
CA LYS A 43 -2.35 5.91 -10.93
C LYS A 43 -2.47 6.93 -9.81
N VAL A 44 -1.59 6.88 -8.82
CA VAL A 44 -1.58 7.87 -7.73
C VAL A 44 -1.02 9.21 -8.22
N ASP A 45 -0.04 9.22 -9.11
CA ASP A 45 0.62 10.46 -9.55
C ASP A 45 -0.17 11.21 -10.66
N ASN A 46 -0.95 10.53 -11.52
CA ASN A 46 -1.63 11.17 -12.65
C ASN A 46 -3.11 11.55 -12.45
N GLU A 47 -3.89 10.81 -11.65
CA GLU A 47 -5.37 10.97 -11.68
C GLU A 47 -6.07 10.91 -10.31
N TYR A 48 -5.34 10.69 -9.21
CA TYR A 48 -5.83 10.66 -7.82
C TYR A 48 -7.32 10.31 -7.65
N ASP A 49 -7.65 9.02 -7.70
CA ASP A 49 -8.99 8.55 -7.38
C ASP A 49 -8.95 7.70 -6.09
N PRO A 50 -9.29 8.29 -4.92
CA PRO A 50 -9.40 7.56 -3.66
C PRO A 50 -10.29 6.31 -3.75
N GLU A 51 -11.31 6.31 -4.61
CA GLU A 51 -12.21 5.17 -4.78
C GLU A 51 -11.49 3.97 -5.40
N VAL A 52 -10.62 4.22 -6.39
CA VAL A 52 -9.78 3.17 -7.00
C VAL A 52 -8.81 2.60 -5.98
N ILE A 53 -8.18 3.48 -5.18
CA ILE A 53 -7.23 3.06 -4.15
C ILE A 53 -7.92 2.17 -3.11
N VAL A 54 -9.11 2.55 -2.61
CA VAL A 54 -9.92 1.71 -1.69
C VAL A 54 -10.19 0.32 -2.26
N LYS A 55 -10.66 0.24 -3.51
CA LYS A 55 -10.97 -1.04 -4.16
C LYS A 55 -9.75 -1.93 -4.33
N VAL A 56 -8.61 -1.34 -4.68
CA VAL A 56 -7.34 -2.07 -4.80
C VAL A 56 -6.88 -2.57 -3.43
N ILE A 57 -6.89 -1.72 -2.41
CA ILE A 57 -6.50 -2.08 -1.04
C ILE A 57 -7.37 -3.21 -0.49
N ASP A 58 -8.69 -3.14 -0.65
CA ASP A 58 -9.60 -4.19 -0.18
C ASP A 58 -9.37 -5.54 -0.89
N SER A 59 -8.93 -5.49 -2.15
CA SER A 59 -8.55 -6.69 -2.90
C SER A 59 -7.21 -7.25 -2.41
N LEU A 60 -6.23 -6.37 -2.17
CA LEU A 60 -4.91 -6.74 -1.65
C LEU A 60 -4.99 -7.25 -0.21
N ARG A 61 -5.89 -6.71 0.62
CA ARG A 61 -6.06 -7.13 2.03
C ARG A 61 -6.28 -8.64 2.14
N LEU A 62 -7.04 -9.24 1.23
CA LEU A 62 -7.29 -10.68 1.24
C LEU A 62 -6.02 -11.50 1.00
N LEU A 63 -5.06 -10.97 0.24
CA LEU A 63 -3.77 -11.61 -0.04
C LEU A 63 -2.79 -11.51 1.14
N LEU A 64 -2.99 -10.58 2.09
CA LEU A 64 -2.21 -10.56 3.35
C LEU A 64 -2.56 -11.75 4.26
N TYR A 65 -3.80 -12.23 4.17
CA TYR A 65 -4.28 -13.41 4.92
C TYR A 65 -4.05 -14.73 4.17
N ASP A 66 -3.35 -14.71 3.02
CA ASP A 66 -3.06 -15.92 2.24
C ASP A 66 -2.10 -16.84 3.02
N ASP A 67 -2.34 -18.16 3.00
CA ASP A 67 -1.46 -19.14 3.66
C ASP A 67 -0.05 -19.19 3.06
N ASN A 68 0.11 -18.71 1.82
CA ASN A 68 1.38 -18.66 1.13
C ASN A 68 2.22 -17.48 1.61
N VAL A 69 3.23 -17.78 2.44
CA VAL A 69 4.21 -16.82 2.95
C VAL A 69 4.93 -16.01 1.85
N LEU A 70 5.05 -16.52 0.63
CA LEU A 70 5.63 -15.75 -0.48
C LEU A 70 4.71 -14.62 -0.93
N VAL A 71 3.40 -14.86 -0.95
CA VAL A 71 2.38 -13.85 -1.27
C VAL A 71 2.36 -12.79 -0.17
N GLN A 72 2.30 -13.23 1.09
CA GLN A 72 2.37 -12.33 2.25
C GLN A 72 3.60 -11.43 2.20
N LYS A 73 4.80 -12.02 2.05
CA LYS A 73 6.04 -11.26 2.01
C LYS A 73 6.05 -10.21 0.91
N LYS A 74 5.60 -10.59 -0.27
CA LYS A 74 5.64 -9.70 -1.44
C LYS A 74 4.65 -8.55 -1.28
N LEU A 75 3.48 -8.85 -0.72
CA LEU A 75 2.49 -7.81 -0.44
C LEU A 75 2.96 -6.85 0.67
N ILE A 76 3.62 -7.33 1.72
CA ILE A 76 4.23 -6.47 2.74
C ILE A 76 5.22 -5.50 2.10
N VAL A 77 6.06 -5.98 1.17
CA VAL A 77 6.98 -5.10 0.43
C VAL A 77 6.23 -4.07 -0.40
N SER A 78 5.19 -4.46 -1.16
CA SER A 78 4.40 -3.48 -1.93
C SER A 78 3.66 -2.47 -1.05
N MET A 79 3.29 -2.86 0.18
CA MET A 79 2.69 -1.94 1.15
C MET A 79 3.63 -0.82 1.58
N ILE A 80 4.96 -0.99 1.47
CA ILE A 80 5.94 0.09 1.67
C ILE A 80 5.68 1.23 0.69
N THR A 81 5.56 0.91 -0.60
CA THR A 81 5.29 1.86 -1.68
C THR A 81 3.89 2.46 -1.54
N ILE A 82 2.87 1.62 -1.34
CA ILE A 82 1.47 2.06 -1.21
C ILE A 82 1.33 3.08 -0.09
N TYR A 83 1.91 2.80 1.08
CA TYR A 83 1.76 3.69 2.22
C TYR A 83 2.40 5.07 1.98
N ARG A 84 3.60 5.12 1.39
CA ARG A 84 4.26 6.39 1.02
C ARG A 84 3.39 7.20 0.05
N LEU A 85 2.84 6.54 -0.97
CA LEU A 85 1.96 7.16 -1.96
C LEU A 85 0.65 7.68 -1.33
N THR A 86 0.04 6.90 -0.44
CA THR A 86 -1.16 7.34 0.29
C THR A 86 -0.88 8.54 1.17
N LEU A 87 0.23 8.58 1.92
CA LEU A 87 0.56 9.75 2.73
C LEU A 87 0.79 10.99 1.86
N LYS A 88 1.55 10.85 0.77
CA LYS A 88 1.76 11.94 -0.20
C LYS A 88 0.43 12.46 -0.75
N CYS A 89 -0.55 11.59 -1.03
CA CYS A 89 -1.84 12.04 -1.55
C CYS A 89 -2.71 12.68 -0.46
N LEU A 90 -2.74 12.11 0.75
CA LEU A 90 -3.50 12.65 1.88
C LEU A 90 -3.02 14.06 2.24
N SER A 91 -1.70 14.29 2.24
CA SER A 91 -1.11 15.61 2.50
C SER A 91 -1.51 16.69 1.48
N LYS A 92 -1.91 16.29 0.27
CA LYS A 92 -2.37 17.21 -0.79
C LYS A 92 -3.89 17.39 -0.80
N SER A 93 -4.63 16.48 -0.16
CA SER A 93 -6.09 16.56 -0.14
C SER A 93 -6.53 17.69 0.78
N ARG A 94 -7.36 18.60 0.26
CA ARG A 94 -7.94 19.72 1.02
C ARG A 94 -9.27 19.38 1.68
N LEU A 95 -9.89 18.28 1.27
CA LEU A 95 -11.19 17.84 1.77
C LEU A 95 -11.10 16.37 2.17
N VAL A 96 -11.48 16.09 3.40
CA VAL A 96 -11.60 14.72 3.91
C VAL A 96 -13.04 14.29 3.68
N ASP A 97 -13.31 13.78 2.48
CA ASP A 97 -14.59 13.15 2.14
C ASP A 97 -14.63 11.68 2.62
N GLU A 98 -15.78 11.03 2.45
CA GLU A 98 -15.96 9.65 2.91
C GLU A 98 -15.03 8.65 2.20
N ASN A 99 -14.69 8.88 0.93
CA ASN A 99 -13.79 8.00 0.19
C ASN A 99 -12.36 8.09 0.75
N VAL A 100 -11.90 9.29 1.07
CA VAL A 100 -10.60 9.51 1.72
C VAL A 100 -10.56 8.88 3.12
N ARG A 101 -11.67 8.94 3.88
CA ARG A 101 -11.78 8.28 5.20
C ARG A 101 -11.72 6.76 5.09
N CYS A 102 -12.51 6.18 4.19
CA CYS A 102 -12.48 4.74 3.92
C CYS A 102 -11.10 4.26 3.47
N MET A 103 -10.42 5.03 2.60
CA MET A 103 -9.05 4.73 2.17
C MET A 103 -8.09 4.70 3.37
N SER A 104 -8.13 5.74 4.21
CA SER A 104 -7.28 5.85 5.40
C SER A 104 -7.54 4.70 6.38
N GLU A 105 -8.81 4.35 6.61
CA GLU A 105 -9.20 3.24 7.47
C GLU A 105 -8.69 1.89 6.93
N SER A 106 -8.89 1.61 5.64
CA SER A 106 -8.41 0.36 5.03
C SER A 106 -6.89 0.23 5.07
N ILE A 107 -6.15 1.32 4.82
CA ILE A 107 -4.69 1.34 4.98
C ILE A 107 -4.28 1.09 6.42
N ASN A 108 -4.89 1.79 7.40
CA ASN A 108 -4.54 1.63 8.80
C ASN A 108 -4.80 0.19 9.29
N ASN A 109 -5.89 -0.44 8.84
CA ASN A 109 -6.18 -1.83 9.14
C ASN A 109 -5.10 -2.78 8.59
N MET A 110 -4.61 -2.55 7.37
CA MET A 110 -3.50 -3.33 6.80
C MET A 110 -2.19 -3.09 7.58
N ASN A 111 -1.91 -1.85 7.99
CA ASN A 111 -0.72 -1.54 8.78
C ASN A 111 -0.71 -2.27 10.13
N ILE A 112 -1.84 -2.25 10.85
CA ILE A 112 -2.01 -2.97 12.12
C ILE A 112 -1.76 -4.46 11.92
N HIS A 113 -2.29 -5.03 10.83
CA HIS A 113 -2.07 -6.43 10.52
C HIS A 113 -0.60 -6.75 10.25
N ILE A 114 0.10 -5.95 9.43
CA ILE A 114 1.53 -6.15 9.13
C ILE A 114 2.38 -6.01 10.41
N ILE A 115 2.02 -5.09 11.31
CA ILE A 115 2.70 -4.95 12.61
C ILE A 115 2.53 -6.23 13.43
N ALA A 116 1.33 -6.83 13.46
CA ALA A 116 1.11 -8.11 14.14
C ALA A 116 1.90 -9.28 13.51
N MET A 117 2.26 -9.18 12.22
CA MET A 117 3.09 -10.19 11.54
C MET A 117 4.56 -10.16 11.99
N LEU A 118 4.99 -9.22 12.84
CA LEU A 118 6.27 -9.32 13.55
C LEU A 118 6.38 -10.58 14.41
N ASP A 119 5.25 -11.08 14.90
CA ASP A 119 5.17 -12.31 15.69
C ASP A 119 4.95 -13.57 14.82
N SER A 120 5.09 -13.46 13.49
CA SER A 120 4.95 -14.61 12.59
C SER A 120 6.01 -15.69 12.86
N ASP A 121 5.65 -16.97 12.73
CA ASP A 121 6.61 -18.08 12.79
C ASP A 121 7.57 -18.09 11.59
N ASN A 122 7.21 -17.43 10.48
CA ASN A 122 8.06 -17.37 9.29
C ASN A 122 9.08 -16.22 9.38
N ASP A 123 10.36 -16.56 9.41
CA ASP A 123 11.46 -15.57 9.49
C ASP A 123 11.48 -14.57 8.32
N GLY A 124 11.14 -15.03 7.12
CA GLY A 124 11.06 -14.18 5.94
C GLY A 124 9.94 -13.15 6.03
N VAL A 125 8.81 -13.50 6.65
CA VAL A 125 7.70 -12.58 6.92
C VAL A 125 8.10 -11.55 7.98
N ARG A 126 8.70 -11.98 9.10
CA ARG A 126 9.19 -11.06 10.13
C ARG A 126 10.19 -10.06 9.57
N THR A 127 11.11 -10.52 8.71
CA THR A 127 12.12 -9.67 8.08
C THR A 127 11.50 -8.52 7.28
N VAL A 128 10.51 -8.82 6.42
CA VAL A 128 9.87 -7.77 5.61
C VAL A 128 8.92 -6.90 6.43
N ALA A 129 8.31 -7.43 7.51
CA ALA A 129 7.51 -6.64 8.44
C ALA A 129 8.37 -5.60 9.18
N ILE A 130 9.62 -5.95 9.54
CA ILE A 130 10.59 -4.99 10.12
C ILE A 130 10.90 -3.87 9.12
N GLN A 131 11.15 -4.21 7.84
CA GLN A 131 11.40 -3.21 6.79
C GLN A 131 10.21 -2.26 6.60
N PHE A 132 8.99 -2.78 6.69
CA PHE A 132 7.78 -1.97 6.63
C PHE A 132 7.69 -1.00 7.82
N ILE A 133 8.00 -1.46 9.03
CA ILE A 133 7.98 -0.61 10.23
C ILE A 133 9.11 0.42 10.22
N GLU A 134 10.29 0.07 9.70
CA GLU A 134 11.37 1.03 9.45
C GLU A 134 10.89 2.15 8.53
N MET A 135 10.20 1.80 7.43
CA MET A 135 9.56 2.81 6.57
C MET A 135 8.56 3.66 7.35
N LEU A 136 7.66 3.06 8.14
CA LEU A 136 6.68 3.79 8.93
C LEU A 136 7.36 4.82 9.84
N ALA A 137 8.40 4.39 10.57
CA ALA A 137 9.16 5.28 11.45
C ALA A 137 9.78 6.47 10.68
N LEU A 138 10.28 6.23 9.47
CA LEU A 138 10.87 7.29 8.64
C LEU A 138 9.83 8.28 8.12
N VAL A 139 8.68 7.82 7.64
CA VAL A 139 7.66 8.71 7.03
C VAL A 139 6.77 9.39 8.08
N LEU A 140 6.60 8.76 9.25
CA LEU A 140 5.88 9.31 10.40
C LEU A 140 6.81 9.99 11.41
N SER A 141 8.00 10.40 10.98
CA SER A 141 8.89 11.26 11.77
C SER A 141 9.18 12.57 11.04
N GLN A 142 9.52 13.59 11.83
CA GLN A 142 9.99 14.86 11.30
C GLN A 142 11.45 14.73 10.87
N ARG A 143 11.79 15.21 9.67
CA ARG A 143 13.18 15.33 9.24
C ARG A 143 13.81 16.51 9.98
N THR A 144 15.03 16.35 10.46
CA THR A 144 15.81 17.42 11.09
C THR A 144 16.97 17.82 10.20
N GLN A 145 17.68 18.89 10.53
CA GLN A 145 18.90 19.29 9.81
C GLN A 145 19.99 18.22 9.82
N ASN A 146 19.95 17.30 10.79
CA ASN A 146 20.90 16.20 10.92
C ASN A 146 20.38 14.89 10.30
N SER A 147 19.19 14.89 9.70
CA SER A 147 18.64 13.69 9.06
C SER A 147 19.41 13.36 7.79
N ILE A 148 19.84 12.11 7.66
CA ILE A 148 20.49 11.58 6.46
C ILE A 148 19.39 10.95 5.60
N VAL A 149 19.08 11.58 4.47
CA VAL A 149 18.08 11.08 3.52
C VAL A 149 18.82 10.59 2.27
N PRO A 150 18.69 9.30 1.89
CA PRO A 150 19.22 8.81 0.63
C PRO A 150 18.63 9.56 -0.56
N SER A 151 19.41 9.74 -1.63
CA SER A 151 18.95 10.44 -2.85
C SER A 151 17.71 9.79 -3.47
N SER A 152 17.58 8.46 -3.36
CA SER A 152 16.40 7.70 -3.79
C SER A 152 15.12 8.05 -3.03
N ASN A 153 15.23 8.70 -1.86
CA ASN A 153 14.13 8.96 -0.93
C ASN A 153 13.89 10.46 -0.70
N GLU A 154 14.55 11.33 -1.48
CA GLU A 154 14.43 12.79 -1.33
C GLU A 154 12.98 13.27 -1.49
N GLN A 155 12.25 12.68 -2.45
CA GLN A 155 10.86 13.01 -2.75
C GLN A 155 9.84 12.31 -1.85
N ASP A 156 10.30 11.45 -0.93
CA ASP A 156 9.39 10.74 -0.03
C ASP A 156 8.74 11.68 0.96
N PHE A 157 7.51 11.32 1.34
CA PHE A 157 6.79 12.00 2.40
C PHE A 157 7.56 11.95 3.73
N SER A 158 7.44 13.03 4.50
CA SER A 158 7.81 13.10 5.92
C SER A 158 6.84 14.04 6.63
N LEU A 159 6.72 13.94 7.95
CA LEU A 159 5.77 14.76 8.71
C LEU A 159 5.96 16.28 8.54
N ASN A 160 7.17 16.73 8.16
CA ASN A 160 7.43 18.14 7.88
C ASN A 160 6.63 18.71 6.70
N LEU A 161 6.06 17.84 5.86
CA LEU A 161 5.27 18.22 4.69
C LEU A 161 3.77 18.31 5.00
N LEU A 162 3.36 17.96 6.22
CA LEU A 162 1.98 18.14 6.66
C LEU A 162 1.78 19.59 7.10
N GLU A 163 0.69 20.22 6.68
CA GLU A 163 0.29 21.55 7.18
C GLU A 163 -0.24 21.41 8.62
N ASP A 164 0.03 22.39 9.49
CA ASP A 164 -0.34 22.35 10.92
C ASP A 164 -1.86 22.29 11.17
N ASP A 165 -2.66 22.72 10.18
CA ASP A 165 -4.13 22.81 10.25
C ASP A 165 -4.86 21.66 9.52
N HIS A 166 -4.16 20.57 9.15
CA HIS A 166 -4.71 19.39 8.46
C HIS A 166 -5.52 18.46 9.37
#